data_AF-A0A6V7NXI5-F1
#
_entry.id   AF-A0A6V7NXI5-F1
#
_cell.length_a   1.000
_cell.length_b   1.000
_cell.length_c   1.000
_cell.angle_alpha   90.00
_cell.angle_beta   90.00
_cell.angle_gamma   90.00
#
_symmetry.space_group_name_H-M   'P 1'
#
loop_
_entity.id
_entity.type
_entity.pdbx_description
1 polymer ?
#
loop_
_entity_poly.entity_id
_entity_poly.type
_entity_poly.pdbx_seq_one_letter_code
_entity_poly.pdbx_strand_id
1 'polypeptide(L)'
;MNRLKIKERNSYNFTSIMKEYKAIHDAYKTSDNYAFTVCLRAFEHLLDQELIGFVDSKGHNQSIDFRPVRLLISSRELYEGLKSNPLSPAILLKLFDHESYK
;
A
#
# COMPACT_ATOMS: atom_id res chain seq x y z
N MET A 1 2.12 7.25 9.09
CA MET A 1 2.13 8.49 8.34
C MET A 1 3.32 9.38 8.62
N ASN A 2 4.11 9.16 9.68
CA ASN A 2 5.37 9.91 9.84
C ASN A 2 6.62 9.17 9.30
N ARG A 3 6.54 7.87 8.99
CA ARG A 3 7.58 7.22 8.14
C ARG A 3 7.46 7.60 6.66
N LEU A 4 6.34 8.19 6.25
CA LEU A 4 6.06 8.68 4.91
C LEU A 4 6.44 10.15 4.68
N LYS A 5 6.78 10.91 5.73
CA LYS A 5 7.06 12.36 5.63
C LYS A 5 8.54 12.73 5.58
N ILE A 6 9.46 11.82 5.90
CA ILE A 6 10.91 12.13 6.00
C ILE A 6 11.72 11.57 4.81
N LYS A 7 11.04 11.15 3.75
CA LYS A 7 11.71 10.88 2.47
C LYS A 7 10.96 11.58 1.36
N GLU A 8 11.59 12.60 0.81
CA GLU A 8 11.47 12.91 -0.63
C GLU A 8 11.99 11.72 -1.46
N ARG A 9 11.33 10.56 -1.34
CA ARG A 9 11.55 9.32 -2.08
C ARG A 9 10.19 8.61 -2.23
N ASN A 10 9.24 9.34 -2.83
CA ASN A 10 7.84 8.98 -3.04
C ASN A 10 7.65 7.93 -4.14
N SER A 11 8.37 6.80 -4.03
CA SER A 11 8.20 5.68 -4.94
C SER A 11 8.31 4.36 -4.19
N TYR A 12 7.19 3.66 -4.14
CA TYR A 12 7.13 2.28 -3.70
C TYR A 12 6.98 1.40 -4.94
N ASN A 13 7.55 0.20 -4.95
CA ASN A 13 7.22 -0.80 -5.96
C ASN A 13 6.57 -2.01 -5.29
N PHE A 14 5.92 -2.85 -6.08
CA PHE A 14 5.21 -4.03 -5.58
C PHE A 14 6.11 -4.90 -4.70
N THR A 15 7.36 -5.11 -5.11
CA THR A 15 8.34 -5.91 -4.35
C THR A 15 8.55 -5.35 -2.94
N SER A 16 8.69 -4.03 -2.80
CA SER A 16 8.88 -3.37 -1.50
C SER A 16 7.61 -3.43 -0.65
N ILE A 17 6.45 -3.22 -1.27
CA ILE A 17 5.13 -3.34 -0.62
C ILE A 17 4.92 -4.76 -0.09
N MET A 18 5.24 -5.78 -0.88
CA MET A 18 5.07 -7.18 -0.47
C MET A 18 5.95 -7.56 0.72
N LYS A 19 7.16 -7.00 0.82
CA LYS A 19 8.02 -7.19 1.99
C LYS A 19 7.41 -6.58 3.25
N GLU A 20 6.85 -5.38 3.15
CA GLU A 20 6.20 -4.71 4.28
C GLU A 20 4.89 -5.40 4.68
N TYR A 21 4.09 -5.83 3.71
CA TYR A 21 2.90 -6.65 3.94
C TYR A 21 3.23 -7.93 4.72
N LYS A 22 4.28 -8.66 4.32
CA LYS A 22 4.74 -9.85 5.05
C LYS A 22 5.23 -9.51 6.46
N ALA A 23 5.99 -8.42 6.63
CA ALA A 23 6.46 -8.01 7.94
C ALA A 23 5.30 -7.65 8.90
N ILE A 24 4.24 -7.01 8.39
CA ILE A 24 3.03 -6.71 9.16
C ILE A 24 2.30 -8.01 9.52
N HIS A 25 2.14 -8.93 8.56
CA HIS A 25 1.56 -10.24 8.82
C HIS A 25 2.33 -10.99 9.91
N ASP A 26 3.66 -11.01 9.83
CA ASP A 26 4.50 -11.71 10.79
C ASP A 26 4.44 -11.11 12.20
N ALA A 27 4.41 -9.79 12.30
CA ALA A 27 4.36 -9.05 13.57
C ALA A 27 3.00 -9.11 14.27
N TYR A 28 1.91 -9.01 13.50
CA TYR A 28 0.55 -8.89 14.04
C TYR A 28 -0.31 -10.14 13.86
N LYS A 29 0.21 -11.16 13.16
CA LYS A 29 -0.48 -12.43 12.86
C LYS A 29 -1.87 -12.18 12.31
N THR A 30 -1.97 -11.31 11.29
CA THR A 30 -3.22 -11.05 10.60
C THR A 30 -3.77 -12.34 10.00
N SER A 31 -5.09 -12.49 9.95
CA SER A 31 -5.73 -13.65 9.29
C SER A 31 -5.36 -13.78 7.81
N ASP A 32 -4.98 -12.65 7.21
CA ASP A 32 -4.81 -12.52 5.78
C ASP A 32 -3.35 -12.79 5.42
N ASN A 33 -3.10 -13.86 4.66
CA ASN A 33 -1.79 -14.24 4.12
C ASN A 33 -1.94 -14.65 2.65
N TYR A 34 -2.01 -13.65 1.77
CA TYR A 34 -2.23 -13.89 0.35
C TYR A 34 -0.94 -14.25 -0.38
N ALA A 35 -1.05 -15.18 -1.34
CA ALA A 35 0.05 -15.54 -2.21
C ALA A 35 0.50 -14.35 -3.08
N PHE A 36 1.76 -14.36 -3.50
CA PHE A 36 2.37 -13.28 -4.30
C PHE A 36 1.53 -12.91 -5.53
N THR A 37 1.02 -13.91 -6.26
CA THR A 37 0.20 -13.71 -7.47
C THR A 37 -1.16 -13.07 -7.17
N VAL A 38 -1.74 -13.33 -6.00
CA VAL A 38 -3.00 -12.69 -5.57
C VAL A 38 -2.75 -11.23 -5.21
N CYS A 39 -1.67 -10.95 -4.47
CA CYS A 39 -1.28 -9.58 -4.16
C CYS A 39 -0.93 -8.78 -5.42
N LEU A 40 -0.33 -9.41 -6.43
CA LEU A 40 -0.02 -8.76 -7.70
C LEU A 40 -1.28 -8.34 -8.44
N ARG A 41 -2.28 -9.21 -8.52
CA ARG A 41 -3.59 -8.86 -9.11
C ARG A 41 -4.29 -7.73 -8.35
N ALA A 42 -4.19 -7.73 -7.03
CA ALA A 42 -4.72 -6.62 -6.22
C ALA A 42 -3.97 -5.31 -6.52
N PHE A 43 -2.64 -5.36 -6.69
CA PHE A 43 -1.83 -4.21 -7.07
C PHE A 43 -2.18 -3.67 -8.46
N GLU A 44 -2.36 -4.55 -9.46
CA GLU A 44 -2.85 -4.20 -10.79
C GLU A 44 -4.24 -3.55 -10.71
N HIS A 45 -5.14 -4.11 -9.91
CA HIS A 45 -6.46 -3.53 -9.73
C HIS A 45 -6.44 -2.13 -9.10
N LEU A 46 -5.51 -1.86 -8.16
CA LEU A 46 -5.33 -0.51 -7.60
C LEU A 46 -4.84 0.50 -8.65
N LEU A 47 -4.06 0.06 -9.66
CA LEU A 47 -3.65 0.89 -10.80
C LEU A 47 -4.84 1.16 -11.72
N ASP A 48 -5.63 0.13 -12.04
CA ASP A 48 -6.81 0.25 -12.91
C ASP A 48 -7.88 1.18 -12.32
N GLN A 49 -8.00 1.22 -10.99
CA GLN A 49 -8.90 2.12 -10.27
C GLN A 49 -8.29 3.51 -9.98
N GLU A 50 -7.08 3.79 -10.50
CA GLU A 50 -6.37 5.06 -10.31
C GLU A 50 -6.19 5.46 -8.83
N LEU A 51 -6.10 4.48 -7.91
CA LEU A 51 -5.80 4.73 -6.50
C LEU A 51 -4.29 4.88 -6.28
N ILE A 52 -3.51 4.23 -7.13
CA ILE A 52 -2.06 4.39 -7.26
C ILE A 52 -1.71 4.65 -8.72
N GLY A 53 -0.57 5.28 -8.97
CA GLY A 53 -0.11 5.56 -10.33
C GLY A 53 1.41 5.48 -10.45
N PHE A 54 1.90 5.13 -11.63
CA PHE A 54 3.34 5.09 -11.89
C PHE A 54 3.97 6.49 -11.73
N VAL A 55 5.15 6.53 -11.11
CA VAL A 55 5.94 7.76 -10.97
C VAL A 55 6.71 8.05 -12.27
N ASP A 56 7.02 7.02 -13.05
CA ASP A 56 7.76 7.14 -14.30
C ASP A 56 6.86 7.01 -15.54
N SER A 57 7.02 7.93 -16.49
CA SER A 57 6.41 7.84 -17.82
C SER A 57 7.22 6.98 -18.79
N LYS A 58 8.42 6.53 -18.40
CA LYS A 58 9.41 5.87 -19.29
C LYS A 58 9.59 4.37 -19.03
N GLY A 59 8.86 3.79 -18.07
CA GLY A 59 9.05 2.42 -17.59
C GLY A 59 8.42 1.31 -18.43
N HIS A 60 8.05 1.55 -19.69
CA HIS A 60 7.32 0.57 -20.53
C HIS A 60 8.03 -0.78 -20.71
N ASN A 61 9.34 -0.86 -20.47
CA ASN A 61 10.15 -2.09 -20.60
C ASN A 61 10.46 -2.78 -19.25
N GLN A 62 9.99 -2.25 -18.12
CA GLN A 62 10.20 -2.87 -16.80
C GLN A 62 8.96 -3.65 -16.38
N SER A 63 9.17 -4.82 -15.76
CA SER A 63 8.08 -5.54 -15.10
C SER A 63 7.43 -4.64 -14.04
N ILE A 64 6.10 -4.67 -14.00
CA ILE A 64 5.25 -3.93 -13.07
C ILE A 64 5.72 -4.07 -11.61
N ASP A 65 6.30 -5.21 -11.25
CA ASP A 65 6.73 -5.54 -9.89
C ASP A 65 7.84 -4.63 -9.34
N PHE A 66 8.63 -4.06 -10.25
CA PHE A 66 9.77 -3.20 -9.94
C PHE A 66 9.48 -1.73 -10.19
N ARG A 67 8.38 -1.42 -10.88
CA ARG A 67 8.07 -0.05 -11.26
C ARG A 67 7.63 0.79 -10.05
N PRO A 68 8.17 2.01 -9.92
CA PRO A 68 7.79 2.90 -8.84
C PRO A 68 6.38 3.45 -9.03
N VAL A 69 5.57 3.39 -7.98
CA VAL A 69 4.24 3.97 -7.88
C VAL A 69 4.15 4.97 -6.74
N ARG A 70 3.20 5.89 -6.87
CA ARG A 70 2.75 6.82 -5.83
C ARG A 70 1.26 6.61 -5.54
N LEU A 71 0.85 6.96 -4.33
CA LEU A 71 -0.55 7.05 -3.96
C LEU A 71 -1.19 8.27 -4.65
N LEU A 72 -2.37 8.09 -5.23
CA LEU A 72 -3.14 9.18 -5.89
C LEU A 72 -4.27 9.71 -4.99
N ILE A 73 -4.65 8.94 -3.97
CA ILE A 73 -5.57 9.36 -2.92
C ILE A 73 -4.84 10.01 -1.74
N SER A 74 -5.52 10.91 -1.06
CA SER A 74 -5.02 11.55 0.15
C SER A 74 -5.08 10.61 1.36
N SER A 75 -4.23 10.89 2.35
CA SER A 75 -4.29 10.25 3.66
C SER A 75 -5.69 10.32 4.30
N ARG A 76 -6.40 11.43 4.08
CA ARG A 76 -7.73 11.65 4.65
C ARG A 76 -8.76 10.72 4.01
N GLU A 77 -8.78 10.64 2.68
CA GLU A 77 -9.68 9.74 1.95
C GLU A 77 -9.45 8.28 2.34
N LEU A 78 -8.18 7.88 2.50
CA LEU A 78 -7.83 6.53 2.95
C LEU A 78 -8.36 6.24 4.37
N TYR A 79 -8.25 7.20 5.30
CA TYR A 79 -8.77 7.08 6.66
C TYR A 79 -10.30 6.99 6.68
N GLU A 80 -10.98 7.86 5.95
CA GLU A 80 -12.44 7.87 5.84
C GLU A 80 -12.96 6.57 5.17
N GLY A 81 -12.25 6.05 4.17
CA GLY A 81 -12.52 4.75 3.54
C GLY A 81 -12.38 3.57 4.51
N LEU A 82 -11.32 3.56 5.33
CA LEU A 82 -11.13 2.51 6.34
C LEU A 82 -12.21 2.54 7.44
N LYS A 83 -12.68 3.73 7.81
CA LYS A 83 -13.71 3.91 8.85
C LYS A 83 -15.12 3.58 8.35
N SER A 84 -15.41 3.85 7.07
CA SER A 84 -16.73 3.63 6.48
C SER A 84 -16.98 2.18 6.05
N ASN A 85 -15.92 1.35 5.91
CA ASN A 85 -16.05 -0.06 5.58
C ASN A 85 -16.27 -0.93 6.83
N PRO A 86 -17.47 -1.52 7.05
CA PRO A 86 -17.77 -2.33 8.23
C PRO A 86 -17.00 -3.65 8.28
N LEU A 87 -16.43 -4.10 7.16
CA LEU A 87 -15.61 -5.30 7.06
C LEU A 87 -14.12 -5.02 7.21
N SER A 88 -13.74 -3.75 7.43
CA SER A 88 -12.34 -3.35 7.62
C SER A 88 -11.80 -3.97 8.91
N PRO A 89 -10.72 -4.78 8.84
CA PRO A 89 -10.09 -5.31 10.03
C PRO A 89 -9.63 -4.19 10.96
N ALA A 90 -10.01 -4.24 12.23
CA ALA A 90 -9.64 -3.21 13.22
C ALA A 90 -8.12 -3.00 13.37
N ILE A 91 -7.33 -4.01 12.98
CA ILE A 91 -5.86 -3.93 12.91
C ILE A 91 -5.40 -2.87 11.90
N LEU A 92 -6.08 -2.68 10.76
CA LEU A 92 -5.69 -1.71 9.74
C LEU A 92 -5.86 -0.27 10.23
N LEU A 93 -6.98 0.04 10.90
CA LEU A 93 -7.18 1.35 11.53
C LEU A 93 -6.13 1.60 12.62
N LYS A 94 -5.87 0.61 13.48
CA LYS A 94 -4.82 0.72 14.51
C LYS A 94 -3.46 0.95 13.89
N LEU A 95 -3.09 0.21 12.84
CA LEU A 95 -1.81 0.39 12.15
C LEU A 95 -1.70 1.79 11.56
N PHE A 96 -2.76 2.28 10.93
CA PHE A 96 -2.83 3.63 10.36
C PHE A 96 -2.67 4.74 11.41
N ASP A 97 -3.33 4.59 12.56
CA ASP A 97 -3.26 5.54 13.68
C ASP A 97 -1.88 5.50 14.37
N HIS A 98 -1.32 4.30 14.60
CA HIS A 98 -0.01 4.13 15.23
C HIS A 98 1.14 4.67 14.36
N GLU A 99 0.95 4.61 13.04
CA GLU A 99 1.79 5.21 12.03
C GLU A 99 1.71 6.76 12.08
N SER A 100 0.58 7.33 12.52
CA SER A 100 0.32 8.77 12.55
C SER A 100 0.79 9.47 13.83
N TYR A 101 0.98 8.71 14.92
CA TYR A 101 1.58 9.18 16.18
C TYR A 101 3.00 8.64 16.36
N LYS A 102 3.97 9.17 15.62
CA LYS A 102 5.40 9.10 15.97
C LYS A 102 6.19 10.23 15.33
#